data_AF-A0A315X6K3-F1
#
_entry.id   AF-A0A315X6K3-F1
#
_cell.length_a   1.000
_cell.length_b   1.000
_cell.length_c   1.000
_cell.angle_alpha   90.00
_cell.angle_beta   90.00
_cell.angle_gamma   90.00
#
_symmetry.space_group_name_H-M   'P 1'
#
loop_
_entity.id
_entity.type
_entity.pdbx_description
1 polymer ?
#
loop_
_entity_poly.entity_id
_entity_poly.type
_entity_poly.pdbx_seq_one_letter_code
_entity_poly.pdbx_strand_id
1 'polypeptide(L)' 'MGREEIAALIAILTAEKERGPSSPAIGTWKIQFDKKRGAFVFDKCENEGYCEERPAVIALDGTVLDPGGPLFD' A
#
# COMPACT_ATOMS: atom_id res chain seq x y z
N MET A 1 9.70 -6.97 -9.01
CA MET A 1 10.33 -5.72 -8.55
C MET A 1 11.83 -5.83 -8.78
N GLY A 2 12.47 -4.77 -9.26
CA GLY A 2 13.91 -4.63 -9.34
C GLY A 2 14.46 -3.79 -8.18
N ARG A 3 15.73 -3.38 -8.27
CA ARG A 3 16.42 -2.65 -7.20
C ARG A 3 15.78 -1.30 -6.90
N GLU A 4 15.37 -0.57 -7.93
CA GLU A 4 14.77 0.76 -7.81
C GLU A 4 13.41 0.69 -7.13
N GLU A 5 12.58 -0.29 -7.49
CA GLU A 5 11.29 -0.50 -6.83
C GLU A 5 11.46 -0.93 -5.37
N ILE A 6 12.47 -1.74 -5.05
CA ILE A 6 12.75 -2.11 -3.65
C ILE A 6 13.18 -0.88 -2.85
N ALA A 7 14.05 -0.03 -3.40
CA ALA A 7 14.47 1.21 -2.73
C ALA A 7 13.29 2.17 -2.51
N ALA A 8 12.43 2.34 -3.52
CA ALA A 8 11.20 3.11 -3.41
C ALA A 8 10.26 2.56 -2.35
N LEU A 9 10.05 1.23 -2.33
CA LEU A 9 9.20 0.59 -1.33
C LEU A 9 9.74 0.79 0.09
N ILE A 10 11.06 0.71 0.29
CA ILE A 10 11.69 0.98 1.59
C ILE A 10 11.41 2.43 2.01
N ALA A 11 11.62 3.41 1.13
CA ALA A 11 11.38 4.81 1.43
C ALA A 11 9.91 5.07 1.81
N ILE A 12 8.97 4.47 1.08
CA ILE A 12 7.54 4.55 1.36
C ILE A 12 7.24 3.94 2.74
N LEU A 13 7.68 2.72 3.02
CA LEU A 13 7.43 2.07 4.30
C LEU A 13 8.06 2.83 5.49
N THR A 14 9.20 3.48 5.29
CA THR A 14 9.82 4.34 6.31
C THR A 14 8.95 5.57 6.58
N ALA A 15 8.52 6.30 5.54
CA ALA A 15 7.66 7.47 5.70
C ALA A 15 6.29 7.10 6.32
N GLU A 16 5.71 5.99 5.89
CA GLU A 16 4.44 5.48 6.39
C GLU A 16 4.53 5.02 7.86
N LYS A 17 5.66 4.44 8.26
CA LYS A 17 5.92 4.14 9.67
C LYS A 17 5.96 5.42 10.53
N GLU A 18 6.50 6.52 10.02
CA GLU A 18 6.54 7.81 10.73
C GLU A 18 5.15 8.46 10.87
N ARG A 19 4.25 8.23 9.90
CA ARG A 19 2.83 8.67 10.01
C ARG A 19 2.08 7.94 11.12
N GLY A 20 2.51 6.74 11.49
CA GLY A 20 1.90 5.97 12.56
C GLY A 20 0.47 5.54 12.22
N PRO A 21 -0.51 5.64 13.15
CA PRO A 21 -1.87 5.09 12.99
C PRO A 21 -2.66 5.60 11.77
N SER A 22 -2.28 6.75 11.20
CA SER A 22 -2.94 7.32 10.01
C SER A 22 -2.36 6.81 8.69
N SER A 23 -1.38 5.90 8.73
CA SER A 23 -0.76 5.37 7.53
C SER A 23 -1.73 4.52 6.71
N PRO A 24 -1.87 4.79 5.40
CA PRO A 24 -2.63 3.92 4.49
C PRO A 24 -2.05 2.49 4.38
N ALA A 25 -0.80 2.28 4.77
CA ALA A 25 -0.15 0.96 4.77
C ALA A 25 -0.51 0.08 5.98
N ILE A 26 -1.21 0.61 6.99
CA ILE A 26 -1.68 -0.20 8.12
C ILE A 26 -2.71 -1.22 7.66
N GLY A 27 -2.64 -2.43 8.23
CA GLY A 27 -3.53 -3.55 7.90
C GLY A 27 -3.15 -4.27 6.60
N THR A 28 -1.99 -3.96 6.02
CA THR A 28 -1.55 -4.59 4.77
C THR A 28 -1.08 -6.02 4.99
N TRP A 29 -1.70 -6.96 4.28
CA TRP A 29 -1.30 -8.36 4.20
C TRP A 29 -0.35 -8.65 3.05
N LYS A 30 -0.55 -7.96 1.91
CA LYS A 30 0.24 -8.18 0.70
C LYS A 30 0.54 -6.86 0.02
N ILE A 31 1.79 -6.69 -0.40
CA ILE A 31 2.21 -5.54 -1.23
C ILE A 31 2.50 -6.05 -2.63
N GLN A 32 1.82 -5.50 -3.63
CA GLN A 32 2.05 -5.81 -5.03
C GLN A 32 2.49 -4.56 -5.80
N PHE A 33 3.52 -4.69 -6.62
CA PHE A 33 3.92 -3.63 -7.54
C PHE A 33 3.19 -3.77 -8.88
N ASP A 34 2.43 -2.76 -9.27
CA ASP A 34 1.85 -2.63 -10.61
C ASP A 34 2.78 -1.81 -11.50
N LYS A 35 3.49 -2.51 -12.40
CA LYS A 35 4.45 -1.90 -13.33
C LYS A 35 3.80 -0.92 -14.31
N LYS A 36 2.53 -1.15 -14.70
CA LYS A 36 1.83 -0.27 -15.65
C LYS A 36 1.45 1.05 -14.99
N ARG A 37 1.08 1.01 -13.71
CA ARG A 37 0.71 2.19 -12.92
C ARG A 37 1.91 2.88 -12.26
N GLY A 38 3.04 2.19 -12.12
CA GLY A 38 4.17 2.68 -11.35
C GLY A 38 3.80 2.89 -9.88
N ALA A 39 3.06 1.93 -9.31
CA ALA A 39 2.49 2.06 -7.97
C ALA A 39 2.50 0.74 -7.20
N PHE A 40 2.55 0.86 -5.88
CA PHE A 40 2.37 -0.23 -4.93
C PHE A 40 0.92 -0.28 -4.45
N VAL A 41 0.35 -1.47 -4.51
CA VAL A 41 -0.97 -1.80 -3.98
C VAL A 41 -0.76 -2.50 -2.65
N PHE A 42 -1.26 -1.88 -1.59
CA PHE A 42 -1.25 -2.35 -0.21
C PHE A 42 -2.57 -3.06 0.05
N ASP A 43 -2.60 -4.36 -0.23
CA ASP A 43 -3.77 -5.21 -0.11
C ASP A 43 -4.02 -5.55 1.36
N LYS A 44 -5.26 -5.31 1.80
CA LYS A 44 -5.71 -5.47 3.18
C LYS A 44 -6.66 -6.66 3.36
N CYS A 45 -6.85 -7.47 2.31
CA CYS A 45 -7.65 -8.68 2.40
C CYS A 45 -6.89 -9.76 3.17
N GLU A 46 -7.52 -10.26 4.22
CA GLU A 46 -7.06 -11.44 4.94
C GLU A 46 -7.36 -12.71 4.12
N ASN A 47 -6.72 -13.83 4.48
CA ASN A 47 -6.84 -15.11 3.76
C ASN A 47 -8.30 -15.48 3.41
N GLU A 48 -8.47 -16.19 2.30
CA GLU A 48 -9.78 -16.64 1.76
C GLU A 48 -10.68 -15.52 1.18
N GLY A 49 -10.14 -14.30 1.01
CA GLY A 49 -10.81 -13.22 0.29
C GLY A 49 -11.72 -12.34 1.14
N TYR A 50 -11.59 -12.43 2.47
CA TYR A 50 -12.26 -11.52 3.38
C TYR A 50 -11.54 -10.17 3.37
N CYS A 51 -12.23 -9.14 2.90
CA CYS A 51 -11.72 -7.78 2.85
C CYS A 51 -12.68 -6.88 3.61
N GLU A 52 -12.20 -6.27 4.70
CA GLU A 52 -12.93 -5.19 5.38
C GLU A 52 -12.63 -3.84 4.75
N GLU A 53 -11.50 -3.73 4.06
CA GLU A 53 -11.01 -2.49 3.45
C GLU A 53 -10.56 -2.70 2.00
N ARG A 54 -10.76 -1.67 1.17
CA ARG A 54 -10.12 -1.54 -0.13
C ARG A 54 -8.62 -1.36 0.04
N PRO A 55 -7.80 -1.82 -0.92
CA PRO A 55 -6.38 -1.61 -0.87
C PRO A 55 -6.03 -0.13 -0.95
N ALA A 56 -4.96 0.26 -0.26
CA ALA A 56 -4.32 1.55 -0.50
C ALA A 56 -3.39 1.46 -1.71
N VAL A 57 -3.22 2.55 -2.44
CA VAL A 57 -2.36 2.64 -3.63
C VAL A 57 -1.42 3.83 -3.47
N ILE A 58 -0.12 3.57 -3.52
CA ILE A 58 0.93 4.59 -3.37
C ILE A 58 1.84 4.51 -4.59
N ALA A 59 2.05 5.62 -5.28
CA ALA A 59 2.95 5.74 -6.43
C ALA A 59 4.42 5.51 -6.01
N LEU A 60 5.28 5.24 -7.00
CA LEU A 60 6.70 4.96 -6.79
C LEU A 60 7.46 6.13 -6.14
N ASP A 61 6.96 7.36 -6.30
CA ASP A 61 7.50 8.57 -5.67
C ASP A 61 6.96 8.83 -4.25
N GLY A 62 6.09 7.96 -3.74
CA GLY A 62 5.44 8.09 -2.43
C GLY A 62 4.14 8.89 -2.42
N THR A 63 3.66 9.36 -3.58
CA THR A 63 2.35 10.00 -3.69
C THR A 63 1.23 8.99 -3.41
N VAL A 64 0.36 9.27 -2.43
CA VAL A 64 -0.83 8.45 -2.19
C VAL A 64 -1.85 8.69 -3.30
N LEU A 65 -2.10 7.67 -4.12
CA LEU A 65 -3.06 7.72 -5.22
C LEU A 65 -4.47 7.34 -4.76
N ASP A 66 -4.57 6.40 -3.82
CA ASP A 66 -5.81 6.03 -3.15
C ASP A 66 -5.46 5.64 -1.70
N PRO A 67 -6.04 6.29 -0.67
CA PRO A 67 -5.78 5.92 0.72
C PRO A 67 -6.41 4.57 1.12
N GLY A 68 -7.21 3.95 0.26
CA GLY A 68 -7.98 2.76 0.60
C GLY A 68 -9.16 3.12 1.49
N GLY A 69 -9.50 2.23 2.41
CA GLY A 69 -10.53 2.46 3.44
C GLY A 69 -11.66 1.42 3.42
N PRO A 70 -12.60 1.51 4.38
CA PRO A 70 -13.61 0.48 4.60
C PRO A 70 -14.47 0.22 3.38
N LEU A 71 -14.85 -1.05 3.19
CA LEU A 71 -15.81 -1.49 2.18
C LEU A 71 -17.26 -1.37 2.64
N PHE A 72 -17.48 -1.29 3.96
CA PHE A 72 -18.80 -1.22 4.60
C PHE A 72 -18.80 -0.11 5.65
N ASP A 73 -19.92 0.63 5.76
CA ASP A 73 -20.15 1.72 6.72
C ASP A 73 -20.80 1.24 8.03
#